data_AF-A0A0D9NYT7-F1
#
_entry.id   AF-A0A0D9NYT7-F1
#
_cell.length_a   1.000
_cell.length_b   1.000
_cell.length_c   1.000
_cell.angle_alpha   90.00
_cell.angle_beta   90.00
_cell.angle_gamma   90.00
#
_symmetry.space_group_name_H-M   'P 1'
#
loop_
_entity.id
_entity.type
_entity.pdbx_description
1 polymer ?
#
loop_
_entity_poly.entity_id
_entity_poly.type
_entity_poly.pdbx_seq_one_letter_code
_entity_poly.pdbx_strand_id
1 'polypeptide(L)'
;MWASLNRYALLGLHAHYLDASYKVQSRLLALRRVWGSHSGDNQAATIYGVFVEYGICDRIGAGVCDNASSNDTCFVSLFHQLSPAMTEEDIRNHRTRCFGHMTSLAGRALLWGEDADSFEREAFTEAALQVEERELRLGRKRGAVGKLHIIVRFVRASPQRRELMKSLAYNQRDDDDYQLFEEERAAIGLELMQNNETRWNSTFPMIQRAIRKNESRLTTSLRISKPRQQSPDNVCLSKIISHRRTGFS
;
A
#
# COMPACT_ATOMS: atom_id res chain seq x y z
N MET A 1 -12.96 -6.50 -3.07
CA MET A 1 -13.57 -6.17 -1.76
C MET A 1 -12.57 -5.36 -0.96
N TRP A 2 -13.02 -4.49 -0.05
CA TRP A 2 -12.12 -3.82 0.90
C TRP A 2 -12.81 -3.55 2.23
N ALA A 3 -12.02 -3.38 3.29
CA ALA A 3 -12.49 -2.85 4.56
C ALA A 3 -12.44 -1.32 4.52
N SER A 4 -13.56 -0.66 4.79
CA SER A 4 -13.61 0.79 4.95
C SER A 4 -12.97 1.24 6.27
N LEU A 5 -12.66 2.53 6.40
CA LEU A 5 -12.15 3.10 7.66
C LEU A 5 -13.13 2.89 8.84
N ASN A 6 -14.43 2.81 8.54
CA ASN A 6 -15.48 2.53 9.52
C ASN A 6 -15.65 1.01 9.76
N ARG A 7 -14.68 0.19 9.31
CA ARG A 7 -14.64 -1.27 9.44
C ARG A 7 -15.82 -1.99 8.78
N TYR A 8 -16.37 -1.41 7.71
CA TYR A 8 -17.36 -2.09 6.89
C TYR A 8 -16.70 -2.86 5.76
N ALA A 9 -17.12 -4.12 5.56
CA ALA A 9 -16.75 -4.89 4.38
C ALA A 9 -17.56 -4.38 3.19
N LEU A 10 -16.90 -3.75 2.22
CA LEU A 10 -17.54 -3.23 1.02
C LEU A 10 -17.13 -4.08 -0.19
N LEU A 11 -18.13 -4.45 -0.98
CA LEU A 11 -18.00 -5.16 -2.24
C LEU A 11 -18.50 -4.26 -3.36
N GLY A 12 -17.58 -3.85 -4.22
CA GLY A 12 -17.90 -3.22 -5.50
C GLY A 12 -17.96 -4.31 -6.58
N LEU A 13 -19.08 -4.39 -7.30
CA LEU A 13 -19.26 -5.27 -8.45
C LEU A 13 -19.34 -4.42 -9.71
N HIS A 14 -18.37 -4.60 -10.58
CA HIS A 14 -18.22 -3.82 -11.80
C HIS A 14 -18.29 -4.76 -13.00
N ALA A 15 -19.20 -4.49 -13.93
CA ALA A 15 -19.41 -5.28 -15.14
C ALA A 15 -18.70 -4.67 -16.34
N HIS A 16 -18.09 -5.54 -17.12
CA HIS A 16 -17.49 -5.23 -18.42
C HIS A 16 -18.13 -6.15 -19.46
N TYR A 17 -18.67 -5.56 -20.53
CA TYR A 17 -19.38 -6.32 -21.56
C TYR A 17 -19.35 -5.55 -22.89
N LEU A 18 -19.70 -6.24 -23.98
CA LEU A 18 -19.94 -5.63 -25.28
C LEU A 18 -21.42 -5.30 -25.42
N ASP A 19 -21.75 -4.08 -25.82
CA ASP A 19 -23.12 -3.71 -26.16
C ASP A 19 -23.53 -4.22 -27.56
N ALA A 20 -24.76 -3.93 -27.97
CA ALA A 20 -25.30 -4.33 -29.28
C ALA A 20 -24.53 -3.73 -30.48
N SER A 21 -23.71 -2.70 -30.25
CA SER A 21 -22.82 -2.09 -31.25
C SER A 21 -21.38 -2.62 -31.15
N TYR A 22 -21.15 -3.70 -30.40
CA TYR A 22 -19.84 -4.28 -30.12
C TYR A 22 -18.86 -3.30 -29.46
N LYS A 23 -19.37 -2.31 -28.72
CA LYS A 23 -18.53 -1.39 -27.96
C LYS A 23 -18.37 -1.88 -26.53
N VAL A 24 -17.14 -1.77 -26.02
CA VAL A 24 -16.83 -2.11 -24.63
C VAL A 24 -17.52 -1.12 -23.69
N GLN A 25 -18.30 -1.68 -22.77
CA GLN A 25 -18.95 -0.96 -21.70
C GLN A 25 -18.32 -1.32 -20.36
N SER A 26 -18.36 -0.35 -19.45
CA SER A 26 -17.79 -0.41 -18.11
C SER A 26 -18.82 0.20 -17.17
N ARG A 27 -19.47 -0.60 -16.32
CA ARG A 27 -20.55 -0.14 -15.43
C ARG A 27 -20.39 -0.71 -14.02
N LEU A 28 -20.47 0.17 -13.02
CA LEU A 28 -20.64 -0.26 -11.63
C LEU A 28 -22.08 -0.75 -11.47
N LEU A 29 -22.25 -2.04 -11.21
CA LEU A 29 -23.57 -2.63 -10.96
C LEU A 29 -23.98 -2.43 -9.49
N ALA A 30 -23.05 -2.59 -8.57
CA ALA A 30 -23.36 -2.47 -7.17
C ALA A 30 -22.16 -2.06 -6.31
N LEU A 31 -22.46 -1.35 -5.22
CA LEU A 31 -21.57 -1.13 -4.09
C LEU A 31 -22.33 -1.56 -2.82
N ARG A 32 -22.14 -2.81 -2.41
CA ARG A 32 -22.89 -3.41 -1.28
C ARG A 32 -21.98 -3.63 -0.09
N ARG A 33 -22.57 -3.57 1.11
CA ARG A 33 -21.93 -4.06 2.33
C ARG A 33 -22.11 -5.58 2.39
N VAL A 34 -21.03 -6.30 2.67
CA VAL A 34 -21.07 -7.73 2.98
C VAL A 34 -21.20 -7.88 4.49
N TRP A 35 -22.18 -8.67 4.92
CA TRP A 35 -22.48 -8.91 6.33
C TRP A 35 -21.89 -10.23 6.80
N GLY A 36 -21.58 -10.32 8.09
CA GLY A 36 -21.00 -11.53 8.69
C GLY A 36 -19.49 -11.65 8.44
N SER A 37 -18.99 -12.89 8.48
CA SER A 37 -17.59 -13.20 8.17
C SER A 37 -17.27 -12.82 6.72
N HIS A 38 -16.04 -12.40 6.44
CA HIS A 38 -15.57 -12.12 5.08
C HIS A 38 -15.30 -13.42 4.29
N SER A 39 -16.18 -14.41 4.41
CA SER A 39 -16.06 -15.68 3.70
C SER A 39 -16.32 -15.49 2.20
N GLY A 40 -15.83 -16.44 1.39
CA GLY A 40 -16.18 -16.48 -0.03
C GLY A 40 -17.68 -16.66 -0.25
N ASP A 41 -18.36 -17.42 0.61
CA ASP A 41 -19.80 -17.69 0.47
C ASP A 41 -20.66 -16.44 0.64
N ASN A 42 -20.36 -15.60 1.63
CA ASN A 42 -21.09 -14.35 1.84
C ASN A 42 -20.89 -13.37 0.67
N GLN A 43 -19.69 -13.39 0.06
CA GLN A 43 -19.38 -12.64 -1.15
C GLN A 43 -20.19 -13.17 -2.33
N ALA A 44 -20.19 -14.48 -2.54
CA ALA A 44 -20.94 -15.15 -3.61
C ALA A 44 -22.43 -14.85 -3.51
N ALA A 45 -23.04 -15.00 -2.33
CA ALA A 45 -24.45 -14.69 -2.10
C ALA A 45 -24.78 -13.21 -2.41
N THR A 46 -23.91 -12.28 -2.02
CA THR A 46 -24.08 -10.86 -2.34
C THR A 46 -24.02 -10.60 -3.84
N ILE A 47 -23.04 -11.19 -4.54
CA ILE A 47 -22.87 -11.04 -5.99
C ILE A 47 -24.05 -11.68 -6.75
N TYR A 48 -24.43 -12.89 -6.38
CA TYR A 48 -25.56 -13.61 -6.96
C TYR A 48 -26.86 -12.82 -6.82
N GLY A 49 -27.13 -12.23 -5.65
CA GLY A 49 -28.27 -11.35 -5.45
C GLY A 49 -28.32 -10.16 -6.42
N VAL A 50 -27.16 -9.56 -6.73
CA VAL A 50 -27.07 -8.49 -7.74
C VAL A 50 -27.34 -9.03 -9.15
N PHE A 51 -26.83 -10.22 -9.50
CA PHE A 51 -27.11 -10.84 -10.78
C PHE A 51 -28.58 -11.19 -10.98
N VAL A 52 -29.28 -11.58 -9.92
CA VAL A 52 -30.74 -11.80 -9.91
C VAL A 52 -31.48 -10.47 -10.07
N GLU A 53 -31.13 -9.43 -9.31
CA GLU A 53 -31.72 -8.08 -9.44
C GLU A 53 -31.66 -7.54 -10.88
N TYR A 54 -30.55 -7.78 -11.58
CA TYR A 54 -30.34 -7.33 -12.96
C TYR A 54 -30.83 -8.31 -14.03
N GLY A 55 -31.23 -9.54 -13.65
CA GLY A 55 -31.65 -10.57 -14.60
C GLY A 55 -30.53 -11.02 -15.55
N ILE A 56 -29.30 -11.16 -15.04
CA ILE A 56 -28.10 -11.47 -15.85
C ILE A 56 -27.37 -12.76 -15.42
N CYS A 57 -28.03 -13.63 -14.65
CA CYS A 57 -27.43 -14.86 -14.15
C CYS A 57 -26.90 -15.79 -15.27
N ASP A 58 -27.54 -15.76 -16.44
CA ASP A 58 -27.19 -16.52 -17.64
C ASP A 58 -26.12 -15.83 -18.53
N ARG A 59 -25.61 -14.66 -18.13
CA ARG A 59 -24.73 -13.81 -18.95
C ARG A 59 -23.36 -13.58 -18.32
N ILE A 60 -22.98 -14.41 -17.36
CA ILE A 60 -21.71 -14.29 -16.64
C ILE A 60 -20.65 -15.14 -17.36
N GLY A 61 -19.66 -14.46 -17.94
CA GLY A 61 -18.50 -15.11 -18.55
C GLY A 61 -17.42 -15.37 -17.50
N ALA A 62 -16.66 -14.34 -17.15
CA ALA A 62 -15.53 -14.47 -16.24
C ALA A 62 -15.54 -13.36 -15.19
N GLY A 63 -14.76 -13.53 -14.13
CA GLY A 63 -14.59 -12.52 -13.09
C GLY A 63 -13.12 -12.19 -12.83
N VAL A 64 -12.87 -10.94 -12.42
CA VAL A 64 -11.53 -10.44 -12.05
C VAL A 64 -11.52 -10.05 -10.58
N CYS A 65 -10.58 -10.57 -9.81
CA CYS A 65 -10.41 -10.24 -8.39
C CYS A 65 -8.93 -10.32 -7.97
N ASP A 66 -8.58 -9.77 -6.80
CA ASP A 66 -7.22 -9.90 -6.27
C ASP A 66 -6.90 -11.35 -5.86
N ASN A 67 -5.66 -11.59 -5.41
CA ASN A 67 -5.17 -12.94 -5.14
C ASN A 67 -5.50 -13.42 -3.71
N ALA A 68 -6.50 -12.84 -3.05
CA ALA A 68 -6.97 -13.32 -1.75
C ALA A 68 -7.64 -14.69 -1.90
N SER A 69 -7.29 -15.64 -1.02
CA SER A 69 -7.84 -17.01 -1.04
C SER A 69 -9.36 -17.06 -0.87
N SER A 70 -9.95 -16.08 -0.16
CA SER A 70 -11.40 -15.95 -0.04
C SER A 70 -12.11 -15.80 -1.40
N ASN A 71 -11.42 -15.28 -2.41
CA ASN A 71 -11.97 -15.15 -3.74
C ASN A 71 -12.07 -16.49 -4.46
N ASP A 72 -11.17 -17.45 -4.17
CA ASP A 72 -11.27 -18.79 -4.75
C ASP A 72 -12.55 -19.46 -4.26
N THR A 73 -12.82 -19.44 -2.96
CA THR A 73 -14.07 -19.94 -2.38
C THR A 73 -15.30 -19.17 -2.90
N CYS A 74 -15.18 -17.85 -3.08
CA CYS A 74 -16.25 -17.03 -3.64
C CYS A 74 -16.63 -17.46 -5.05
N PHE A 75 -15.65 -17.71 -5.92
CA PHE A 75 -15.91 -18.13 -7.30
C PHE A 75 -16.53 -19.52 -7.34
N VAL A 76 -16.03 -20.46 -6.54
CA VAL A 76 -16.62 -21.81 -6.43
C VAL A 76 -18.09 -21.72 -6.03
N SER A 77 -18.40 -21.01 -4.94
CA SER A 77 -19.77 -20.84 -4.45
C SER A 77 -20.67 -20.09 -5.43
N LEU A 78 -20.15 -19.06 -6.10
CA LEU A 78 -20.91 -18.26 -7.08
C LEU A 78 -21.23 -19.05 -8.34
N PHE A 79 -20.23 -19.69 -8.95
CA PHE A 79 -20.43 -20.40 -10.22
C PHE A 79 -21.24 -21.67 -10.05
N HIS A 80 -21.17 -22.36 -8.90
CA HIS A 80 -22.11 -23.46 -8.64
C HIS A 80 -23.57 -22.98 -8.49
N GLN A 81 -23.81 -21.77 -7.98
CA GLN A 81 -25.16 -21.18 -7.96
C GLN A 81 -25.65 -20.79 -9.37
N LEU A 82 -24.74 -20.39 -10.26
CA LEU A 82 -25.07 -20.04 -11.65
C LEU A 82 -25.23 -21.28 -12.55
N SER A 83 -24.38 -22.27 -12.37
CA SER A 83 -24.34 -23.51 -13.12
C SER A 83 -23.81 -24.66 -12.25
N PRO A 84 -24.71 -25.45 -11.63
CA PRO A 84 -24.32 -26.55 -10.73
C PRO A 84 -23.43 -27.61 -11.38
N ALA A 85 -23.45 -27.71 -12.71
CA ALA A 85 -22.68 -28.69 -13.49
C ALA A 85 -21.21 -28.30 -13.73
N MET A 86 -20.80 -27.05 -13.46
CA MET A 86 -19.41 -26.63 -13.65
C MET A 86 -18.47 -27.39 -12.71
N THR A 87 -17.36 -27.88 -13.27
CA THR A 87 -16.27 -28.44 -12.46
C THR A 87 -15.45 -27.32 -11.83
N GLU A 88 -14.69 -27.63 -10.77
CA GLU A 88 -13.76 -26.63 -10.20
C GLU A 88 -12.71 -26.15 -11.22
N GLU A 89 -12.34 -26.99 -12.19
CA GLU A 89 -11.43 -26.60 -13.26
C GLU A 89 -12.05 -25.55 -14.18
N ASP A 90 -13.31 -25.75 -14.57
CA ASP A 90 -14.06 -24.76 -15.33
C ASP A 90 -14.11 -23.43 -14.56
N ILE A 91 -14.44 -23.47 -13.26
CA ILE A 91 -14.54 -22.27 -12.42
C ILE A 91 -13.19 -21.54 -12.34
N ARG A 92 -12.07 -22.27 -12.22
CA ARG A 92 -10.73 -21.67 -12.27
C ARG A 92 -10.47 -20.97 -13.60
N ASN A 93 -10.92 -21.55 -14.72
CA ASN A 93 -10.75 -20.96 -16.05
C ASN A 93 -11.60 -19.70 -16.25
N HIS A 94 -12.71 -19.53 -15.52
CA HIS A 94 -13.51 -18.31 -15.49
C HIS A 94 -12.98 -17.24 -14.54
N ARG A 95 -11.89 -17.50 -13.80
CA ARG A 95 -11.27 -16.54 -12.88
C ARG A 95 -9.98 -15.97 -13.45
N THR A 96 -9.91 -14.64 -13.55
CA THR A 96 -8.67 -13.91 -13.85
C THR A 96 -8.17 -13.16 -12.62
N ARG A 97 -6.86 -13.20 -12.38
CA ARG A 97 -6.23 -12.44 -11.29
C ARG A 97 -6.10 -10.95 -11.67
N CYS A 98 -6.32 -10.07 -10.71
CA CYS A 98 -6.19 -8.64 -10.91
C CYS A 98 -4.74 -8.27 -11.27
N PHE A 99 -4.54 -7.77 -12.48
CA PHE A 99 -3.23 -7.32 -12.96
C PHE A 99 -2.59 -6.27 -12.03
N GLY A 100 -3.39 -5.30 -11.57
CA GLY A 100 -2.90 -4.27 -10.64
C GLY A 100 -2.39 -4.86 -9.32
N HIS A 101 -3.04 -5.90 -8.80
CA HIS A 101 -2.58 -6.60 -7.60
C HIS A 101 -1.28 -7.38 -7.88
N MET A 102 -1.19 -8.10 -9.01
CA MET A 102 0.02 -8.83 -9.40
C MET A 102 1.23 -7.90 -9.55
N THR A 103 1.05 -6.75 -10.20
CA THR A 103 2.09 -5.73 -10.35
C THR A 103 2.50 -5.15 -8.98
N SER A 104 1.53 -4.95 -8.08
CA SER A 104 1.85 -4.55 -6.70
C SER A 104 2.71 -5.60 -6.01
N LEU A 105 2.33 -6.88 -6.05
CA LEU A 105 3.12 -7.97 -5.45
C LEU A 105 4.55 -8.03 -6.01
N ALA A 106 4.72 -7.90 -7.33
CA ALA A 106 6.05 -7.85 -7.95
C ALA A 106 6.87 -6.65 -7.44
N GLY A 107 6.25 -5.47 -7.34
CA GLY A 107 6.89 -4.28 -6.79
C GLY A 107 7.28 -4.46 -5.31
N ARG A 108 6.42 -5.10 -4.51
CA ARG A 108 6.70 -5.41 -3.09
C ARG A 108 7.86 -6.37 -2.96
N ALA A 109 7.88 -7.45 -3.75
CA ALA A 109 8.97 -8.42 -3.77
C ALA A 109 10.31 -7.77 -4.18
N LEU A 110 10.30 -6.85 -5.14
CA LEU A 110 11.50 -6.11 -5.53
C LEU A 110 12.03 -5.22 -4.40
N LEU A 111 11.13 -4.57 -3.64
CA LEU A 111 11.53 -3.64 -2.57
C LEU A 111 11.95 -4.35 -1.28
N TRP A 112 11.38 -5.52 -1.00
CA TRP A 112 11.49 -6.18 0.32
C TRP A 112 11.98 -7.63 0.28
N GLY A 113 12.09 -8.25 -0.89
CA GLY A 113 12.51 -9.65 -1.06
C GLY A 113 11.35 -10.65 -1.01
N GLU A 114 11.69 -11.95 -0.91
CA GLU A 114 10.74 -13.07 -1.01
C GLU A 114 9.69 -13.14 0.11
N ASP A 115 9.94 -12.50 1.26
CA ASP A 115 9.08 -12.60 2.45
C ASP A 115 8.45 -11.25 2.87
N ALA A 116 7.98 -10.48 1.88
CA ALA A 116 7.33 -9.19 2.12
C ALA A 116 6.12 -9.29 3.06
N ASP A 117 5.29 -10.34 2.92
CA ASP A 117 4.04 -10.50 3.67
C ASP A 117 4.23 -10.97 5.12
N SER A 118 5.19 -11.85 5.42
CA SER A 118 5.49 -12.23 6.82
C SER A 118 6.15 -11.06 7.55
N PHE A 119 7.10 -10.40 6.88
CA PHE A 119 7.83 -9.27 7.44
C PHE A 119 6.91 -8.06 7.70
N GLU A 120 5.89 -7.83 6.86
CA GLU A 120 4.90 -6.79 7.08
C GLU A 120 3.93 -7.11 8.22
N ARG A 121 3.45 -8.35 8.31
CA ARG A 121 2.62 -8.79 9.45
C ARG A 121 3.35 -8.66 10.78
N GLU A 122 4.65 -8.98 10.81
CA GLU A 122 5.50 -8.81 11.99
C GLU A 122 5.59 -7.32 12.38
N ALA A 123 5.87 -6.44 11.43
CA ALA A 123 5.95 -5.00 11.72
C ALA A 123 4.60 -4.36 12.09
N PHE A 124 3.48 -4.78 11.48
CA PHE A 124 2.15 -4.26 11.79
C PHE A 124 1.71 -4.65 13.21
N THR A 125 1.90 -5.93 13.55
CA THR A 125 1.62 -6.44 14.90
C THR A 125 2.45 -5.70 15.95
N GLU A 126 3.70 -5.38 15.63
CA GLU A 126 4.60 -4.66 16.53
C GLU A 126 4.32 -3.15 16.60
N ALA A 127 3.89 -2.54 15.49
CA ALA A 127 3.46 -1.13 15.43
C ALA A 127 2.24 -0.88 16.32
N ALA A 128 1.32 -1.85 16.38
CA ALA A 128 0.18 -1.84 17.28
C ALA A 128 0.58 -1.97 18.76
N LEU A 129 1.75 -2.54 19.05
CA LEU A 129 2.29 -2.75 20.40
C LEU A 129 3.21 -1.62 20.90
N GLN A 130 3.39 -0.52 20.14
CA GLN A 130 4.26 0.62 20.49
C GLN A 130 5.69 0.25 20.94
N VAL A 131 6.25 -0.84 20.42
CA VAL A 131 7.66 -1.17 20.70
C VAL A 131 8.55 -0.41 19.70
N GLU A 132 8.73 0.89 19.95
CA GLU A 132 9.49 1.84 19.10
C GLU A 132 10.89 1.30 18.73
N GLU A 133 11.55 0.58 19.63
CA GLU A 133 12.87 0.00 19.38
C GLU A 133 12.85 -1.17 18.37
N ARG A 134 11.78 -1.97 18.34
CA ARG A 134 11.66 -3.15 17.47
C ARG A 134 11.25 -2.73 16.05
N GLU A 135 10.37 -1.74 15.92
CA GLU A 135 10.07 -1.07 14.64
C GLU A 135 11.34 -0.49 13.99
N LEU A 136 12.19 0.19 14.78
CA LEU A 136 13.46 0.74 14.31
C LEU A 136 14.42 -0.36 13.81
N ARG A 137 14.45 -1.51 14.48
CA ARG A 137 15.25 -2.67 14.06
C ARG A 137 14.70 -3.29 12.77
N LEU A 138 13.39 -3.45 12.65
CA LEU A 138 12.74 -3.99 11.45
C LEU A 138 12.96 -3.08 10.23
N GLY A 139 12.81 -1.76 10.38
CA GLY A 139 13.06 -0.86 9.26
C GLY A 139 14.53 -0.81 8.82
N ARG A 140 15.50 -1.15 9.69
CA ARG A 140 16.90 -1.36 9.28
C ARG A 140 17.07 -2.61 8.41
N LYS A 141 16.33 -3.69 8.71
CA LYS A 141 16.34 -4.92 7.91
C LYS A 141 15.69 -4.71 6.52
N ARG A 142 14.70 -3.80 6.42
CA ARG A 142 14.01 -3.41 5.16
C ARG A 142 14.81 -2.50 4.20
N GLY A 143 16.12 -2.36 4.40
CA GLY A 143 16.98 -1.56 3.51
C GLY A 143 16.64 -0.06 3.49
N ALA A 144 16.94 0.61 2.37
CA ALA A 144 16.76 2.06 2.24
C ALA A 144 15.29 2.50 2.33
N VAL A 145 14.38 1.71 1.77
CA VAL A 145 12.93 2.00 1.76
C VAL A 145 12.34 1.89 3.16
N GLY A 146 12.77 0.88 3.93
CA GLY A 146 12.39 0.73 5.34
C GLY A 146 12.86 1.88 6.23
N LYS A 147 14.11 2.33 6.04
CA LYS A 147 14.63 3.52 6.73
C LYS A 147 13.81 4.76 6.39
N LEU A 148 13.49 4.96 5.10
CA LEU A 148 12.67 6.08 4.68
C LEU A 148 11.28 6.06 5.31
N HIS A 149 10.64 4.88 5.37
CA HIS A 149 9.33 4.72 6.03
C HIS A 149 9.35 5.21 7.48
N ILE A 150 10.36 4.78 8.26
CA ILE A 150 10.55 5.22 9.65
C ILE A 150 10.69 6.75 9.72
N ILE A 151 11.53 7.34 8.86
CA ILE A 151 11.79 8.78 8.85
C ILE A 151 10.49 9.55 8.57
N VAL A 152 9.74 9.13 7.55
CA VAL A 152 8.47 9.78 7.19
C VAL A 152 7.45 9.67 8.33
N ARG A 153 7.30 8.49 8.94
CA ARG A 153 6.43 8.28 10.10
C ARG A 153 6.85 9.16 11.28
N PHE A 154 8.15 9.23 11.59
CA PHE A 154 8.70 10.07 12.65
C PHE A 154 8.38 11.55 12.46
N VAL A 155 8.62 12.06 11.24
CA VAL A 155 8.35 13.47 10.88
C VAL A 155 6.87 13.78 10.98
N ARG A 156 6.01 12.85 10.55
CA ARG A 156 4.56 13.04 10.56
C ARG A 156 3.94 12.80 11.94
N ALA A 157 4.64 12.21 12.89
CA ALA A 157 4.07 11.88 14.21
C ALA A 157 3.65 13.11 15.05
N SER A 158 4.20 14.31 14.79
CA SER A 158 3.79 15.53 15.52
C SER A 158 3.76 16.76 14.61
N PRO A 159 2.88 17.75 14.90
CA PRO A 159 2.87 19.02 14.17
C PRO A 159 4.23 19.73 14.19
N GLN A 160 4.94 19.72 15.32
CA GLN A 160 6.22 20.40 15.49
C GLN A 160 7.28 19.84 14.54
N ARG A 161 7.34 18.51 14.36
CA ARG A 161 8.26 17.87 13.42
C ARG A 161 7.92 18.16 11.96
N ARG A 162 6.62 18.26 11.64
CA ARG A 162 6.17 18.66 10.28
C ARG A 162 6.57 20.08 9.97
N GLU A 163 6.37 21.02 10.91
CA GLU A 163 6.78 22.41 10.75
C GLU A 163 8.30 22.55 10.64
N LEU A 164 9.06 21.83 11.45
CA LEU A 164 10.53 21.78 11.33
C LEU A 164 10.97 21.27 9.95
N MET A 165 10.32 20.24 9.41
CA MET A 165 10.61 19.76 8.06
C MET A 165 10.30 20.80 6.98
N LYS A 166 9.21 21.56 7.15
CA LYS A 166 8.86 22.67 6.24
C LYS A 166 9.87 23.80 6.33
N SER A 167 10.29 24.20 7.53
CA SER A 167 11.26 25.28 7.71
C SER A 167 12.62 24.92 7.12
N LEU A 168 13.07 23.67 7.26
CA LEU A 168 14.31 23.19 6.62
C LEU A 168 14.23 23.18 5.09
N ALA A 169 13.05 22.90 4.53
CA ALA A 169 12.83 22.97 3.09
C ALA A 169 12.92 24.42 2.55
N TYR A 170 12.60 25.42 3.39
CA TYR A 170 12.66 26.84 3.03
C TYR A 170 14.03 27.48 3.30
N ASN A 171 14.71 27.05 4.38
CA ASN A 171 15.96 27.66 4.85
C ASN A 171 17.22 27.10 4.16
N GLN A 172 17.18 25.89 3.61
CA GLN A 172 18.26 25.31 2.79
C GLN A 172 18.04 25.60 1.29
N ARG A 173 17.60 26.81 0.95
CA ARG A 173 17.63 27.30 -0.44
C ARG A 173 19.08 27.60 -0.78
N ASP A 174 19.80 26.57 -1.23
CA ASP A 174 21.13 26.76 -1.80
C ASP A 174 21.00 27.48 -3.16
N ASP A 175 22.05 28.16 -3.61
CA ASP A 175 22.10 28.91 -4.87
C ASP A 175 21.75 28.06 -6.12
N ASP A 176 21.84 26.72 -6.03
CA ASP A 176 21.43 25.76 -7.08
C ASP A 176 19.90 25.64 -7.25
N ASP A 177 19.09 26.08 -6.28
CA ASP A 177 17.61 26.00 -6.35
C ASP A 177 17.05 26.90 -7.48
N TYR A 178 17.83 27.89 -7.96
CA TYR A 178 17.50 28.77 -9.09
C TYR A 178 17.48 28.08 -10.46
N GLN A 179 18.04 26.86 -10.56
CA GLN A 179 18.02 26.06 -11.79
C GLN A 179 16.82 25.09 -11.88
N LEU A 180 16.04 24.95 -10.80
CA LEU A 180 14.88 24.06 -10.76
C LEU A 180 13.63 24.73 -11.34
N PHE A 181 12.80 23.97 -12.06
CA PHE A 181 11.52 24.48 -12.54
C PHE A 181 10.59 24.83 -11.36
N GLU A 182 9.68 25.79 -11.55
CA GLU A 182 8.68 26.23 -10.56
C GLU A 182 7.95 25.05 -9.87
N GLU A 183 7.63 24.00 -10.63
CA GLU A 183 6.96 22.80 -10.14
C GLU A 183 7.83 21.95 -9.18
N GLU A 184 9.14 21.88 -9.44
CA GLU A 184 10.11 21.16 -8.60
C GLU A 184 10.37 21.92 -7.31
N ARG A 185 10.44 23.26 -7.41
CA ARG A 185 10.51 24.17 -6.26
C ARG A 185 9.26 24.10 -5.39
N ALA A 186 8.07 24.06 -6.00
CA ALA A 186 6.82 23.86 -5.28
C ALA A 186 6.78 22.49 -4.57
N ALA A 187 7.30 21.44 -5.22
CA ALA A 187 7.32 20.09 -4.66
C ALA A 187 8.20 19.96 -3.39
N ILE A 188 9.25 20.77 -3.26
CA ILE A 188 10.10 20.85 -2.06
C ILE A 188 9.30 21.32 -0.85
N GLY A 189 8.38 22.28 -1.03
CA GLY A 189 7.54 22.82 0.04
C GLY A 189 6.44 21.88 0.53
N LEU A 190 6.07 20.87 -0.25
CA LEU A 190 5.00 19.93 0.10
C LEU A 190 5.41 18.98 1.24
N GLU A 191 4.47 18.46 2.02
CA GLU A 191 4.79 17.51 3.11
C GLU A 191 5.38 16.19 2.61
N LEU A 192 6.08 15.45 3.47
CA LEU A 192 6.43 14.04 3.16
C LEU A 192 5.17 13.19 3.07
N MET A 193 5.13 12.30 2.06
CA MET A 193 4.03 11.37 1.85
C MET A 193 4.30 10.05 2.57
N GLN A 194 3.42 9.68 3.49
CA GLN A 194 3.47 8.36 4.14
C GLN A 194 2.84 7.32 3.23
N ASN A 195 3.52 6.21 3.04
CA ASN A 195 2.93 5.06 2.35
C ASN A 195 1.85 4.40 3.22
N ASN A 196 0.90 3.76 2.55
CA ASN A 196 -0.25 3.06 3.11
C ASN A 196 -0.38 1.70 2.40
N GLU A 197 -0.40 0.63 3.17
CA GLU A 197 -0.51 -0.76 2.71
C GLU A 197 -1.78 -1.01 1.88
N THR A 198 -2.91 -0.43 2.27
CA THR A 198 -4.19 -0.60 1.55
C THR A 198 -4.24 0.17 0.24
N ARG A 199 -3.26 1.05 -0.01
CA ARG A 199 -3.08 1.77 -1.26
C ARG A 199 -1.80 1.26 -1.92
N TRP A 200 -1.94 0.19 -2.69
CA TRP A 200 -0.86 -0.63 -3.28
C TRP A 200 0.30 0.14 -3.94
N ASN A 201 0.07 1.36 -4.45
CA ASN A 201 1.09 2.19 -5.09
C ASN A 201 1.65 3.31 -4.20
N SER A 202 1.42 3.31 -2.89
CA SER A 202 1.75 4.43 -2.00
C SER A 202 3.23 4.54 -1.60
N THR A 203 4.01 3.46 -1.76
CA THR A 203 5.47 3.48 -1.52
C THR A 203 6.22 4.27 -2.60
N PHE A 204 5.77 4.19 -3.85
CA PHE A 204 6.33 4.96 -4.96
C PHE A 204 6.29 6.49 -4.73
N PRO A 205 5.14 7.13 -4.44
CA PRO A 205 5.08 8.56 -4.17
C PRO A 205 5.85 8.93 -2.91
N MET A 206 5.92 8.07 -1.87
CA MET A 206 6.79 8.31 -0.71
C MET A 206 8.25 8.47 -1.12
N ILE A 207 8.77 7.54 -1.94
CA ILE A 207 10.14 7.58 -2.45
C ILE A 207 10.35 8.81 -3.33
N GLN A 208 9.45 9.06 -4.29
CA GLN A 208 9.54 10.20 -5.20
C GLN A 208 9.54 11.54 -4.44
N ARG A 209 8.70 11.68 -3.42
CA ARG A 209 8.67 12.88 -2.57
C ARG A 209 9.93 13.03 -1.73
N ALA A 210 10.48 11.94 -1.23
CA ALA A 210 11.71 11.97 -0.45
C ALA A 210 12.92 12.39 -1.31
N ILE A 211 13.02 11.86 -2.54
CA ILE A 211 14.08 12.24 -3.50
C ILE A 211 14.00 13.74 -3.80
N ARG A 212 12.81 14.26 -4.11
CA ARG A 212 12.59 15.70 -4.36
C ARG A 212 12.94 16.59 -3.16
N LYS A 213 12.84 16.06 -1.93
CA LYS A 213 13.21 16.79 -0.72
C LYS A 213 14.70 16.76 -0.40
N ASN A 214 15.52 15.99 -1.13
CA ASN A 214 16.95 15.81 -0.88
C ASN A 214 17.28 15.12 0.47
N GLU A 215 18.29 14.25 0.46
CA GLU A 215 18.76 13.47 1.62
C GLU A 215 19.31 14.37 2.75
N SER A 216 19.93 15.50 2.40
CA SER A 216 20.50 16.46 3.36
C SER A 216 19.43 17.05 4.30
N ARG A 217 18.26 17.41 3.76
CA ARG A 217 17.13 17.96 4.53
C ARG A 217 16.50 16.90 5.44
N LEU A 218 16.36 15.67 4.93
CA LEU A 218 15.85 14.53 5.72
C LEU A 218 16.75 14.23 6.93
N THR A 219 18.06 14.14 6.71
CA THR A 219 19.04 13.86 7.77
C THR A 219 19.15 15.00 8.79
N THR A 220 19.06 16.26 8.34
CA THR A 220 19.08 17.44 9.21
C THR A 220 17.87 17.47 10.16
N SER A 221 16.67 17.16 9.66
CA SER A 221 15.45 17.11 10.48
C SER A 221 15.54 16.12 11.64
N LEU A 222 16.17 14.96 11.41
CA LEU A 222 16.35 13.91 12.41
C LEU A 222 17.39 14.29 13.47
N ARG A 223 18.43 15.04 13.08
CA ARG A 223 19.45 15.53 14.01
C ARG A 223 18.90 16.60 14.96
N ILE A 224 18.09 17.53 14.45
CA ILE A 224 17.49 18.62 15.22
C ILE A 224 16.40 18.11 16.17
N SER A 225 15.68 17.05 15.78
CA SER A 225 14.57 16.49 16.58
C SER A 225 15.01 15.64 17.79
N LYS A 226 16.31 15.43 18.02
CA LYS A 226 16.81 14.73 19.22
C LYS A 226 17.00 15.73 20.37
N PRO A 227 16.42 15.49 21.56
CA PRO A 227 16.78 16.25 22.75
C PRO A 227 18.26 16.02 23.10
N ARG A 228 18.97 17.09 23.48
CA ARG A 228 20.24 16.98 24.21
C ARG A 228 19.93 16.36 25.59
N GLN A 229 19.99 15.04 25.72
CA GLN A 229 20.05 14.39 27.04
C GLN A 229 21.28 13.50 27.13
N GLN A 230 22.16 13.89 28.04
CA GLN A 230 23.30 13.13 28.54
C GLN A 230 22.77 11.95 29.38
N SER A 231 22.98 10.71 28.94
CA SER A 231 23.19 9.56 29.84
C SER A 231 23.93 8.45 29.06
N PRO A 232 24.75 7.61 29.74
CA PRO A 232 25.80 6.83 29.07
C PRO A 232 25.34 5.60 28.29
N ASP A 233 24.07 5.17 28.43
CA ASP A 233 23.65 3.83 27.99
C ASP A 233 22.68 3.80 26.80
N ASN A 234 22.69 4.84 25.96
CA ASN A 234 21.81 4.88 24.79
C ASN A 234 22.45 4.29 23.53
N VAL A 235 21.99 3.08 23.17
CA VAL A 235 22.31 2.35 21.94
C VAL A 235 22.15 3.25 20.72
N CYS A 236 23.30 3.58 20.13
CA CYS A 236 23.46 4.75 19.30
C CYS A 236 22.85 4.59 17.90
N LEU A 237 21.93 5.51 17.55
CA LEU A 237 21.49 5.81 16.18
C LEU A 237 22.65 6.25 15.25
N SER A 238 23.86 6.49 15.78
CA SER A 238 25.07 6.74 14.97
C SER A 238 25.44 5.55 14.07
N LYS A 239 25.09 4.32 14.47
CA LYS A 239 25.31 3.12 13.64
C LYS A 239 24.45 3.06 12.38
N ILE A 240 23.46 3.96 12.19
CA ILE A 240 22.62 4.00 10.99
C ILE A 240 23.34 4.66 9.78
N ILE A 241 24.32 5.53 10.03
CA ILE A 241 24.93 6.38 8.98
C ILE A 241 26.32 5.87 8.55
N SER A 242 27.03 5.08 9.34
CA SER A 242 28.38 4.60 9.01
C SER A 242 28.41 3.12 8.59
N HIS A 243 28.12 2.81 7.32
CA HIS A 243 28.63 1.61 6.65
C HIS A 243 28.71 1.86 5.13
N ARG A 244 29.65 2.71 4.72
CA ARG A 244 30.28 2.70 3.40
C ARG A 244 31.57 3.53 3.47
N ARG A 245 32.69 2.82 3.67
CA ARG A 245 34.04 3.09 3.16
C ARG A 245 35.01 2.24 3.96
N THR A 246 35.30 1.04 3.46
CA THR A 246 36.61 0.34 3.51
C THR A 246 36.41 -1.09 3.03
N GLY A 247 37.13 -1.50 1.98
CA GLY A 247 37.28 -2.92 1.62
C GLY A 247 36.94 -3.31 0.19
N PHE A 248 37.53 -2.64 -0.80
CA PHE A 248 38.00 -3.32 -2.01
C PHE A 248 39.43 -2.82 -2.22
N SER A 249 40.38 -3.66 -1.84
CA SER A 249 41.77 -3.65 -2.29
C SER A 249 41.91 -4.75 -3.33
#